data_AF-A0A2D4HL55-F1
#
_entry.id   AF-A0A2D4HL55-F1
#
_cell.length_a   1.000
_cell.length_b   1.000
_cell.length_c   1.000
_cell.angle_alpha   90.00
_cell.angle_beta   90.00
_cell.angle_gamma   90.00
#
_symmetry.space_group_name_H-M   'P 1'
#
loop_
_entity.id
_entity.type
_entity.pdbx_description
1 polymer ?
#
loop_
_entity_poly.entity_id
_entity_poly.type
_entity_poly.pdbx_seq_one_letter_code
_entity_poly.pdbx_strand_id
1 'polypeptide(L)'
;TQEMTVHLLSKLITVSKHMLVDPSQVAGFPLNILCLLPHLIQHFDNPSQFCKETADRIAKVCTEEKSPTLANLAHMMCLYSTHSYSRDCSNWINVVCRYLHDSFSETTFNLITYLAELLEKGISSMQQSLLQIIYSLLSHVDLSTAPVKQFNLEIIKIISKYVQSPYWKEALNILKLVVSRSASLVVPNDIPKSYGGDTSSPEISFTKIFNNVPKELPGK
;
A
#
# COMPACT_ATOMS: atom_id res chain seq x y z
N THR A 1 22.48 2.90 -17.63
CA THR A 1 22.27 3.58 -16.34
C THR A 1 21.40 2.79 -15.37
N GLN A 2 20.18 2.36 -15.74
CA GLN A 2 19.27 1.59 -14.87
C GLN A 2 19.92 0.34 -14.24
N GLU A 3 20.61 -0.48 -15.04
CA GLU A 3 21.27 -1.70 -14.58
C GLU A 3 22.31 -1.43 -13.49
N MET A 4 23.13 -0.38 -13.63
CA MET A 4 24.13 0.01 -12.62
C MET A 4 23.46 0.48 -11.32
N THR A 5 22.34 1.22 -11.43
CA THR A 5 21.56 1.69 -10.27
C THR A 5 21.00 0.50 -9.49
N VAL A 6 20.42 -0.49 -10.17
CA VAL A 6 19.85 -1.68 -9.54
C VAL A 6 20.94 -2.52 -8.85
N HIS A 7 22.11 -2.67 -9.47
CA HIS A 7 23.26 -3.35 -8.84
C HIS A 7 23.77 -2.61 -7.60
N LEU A 8 23.85 -1.27 -7.64
CA LEU A 8 24.23 -0.47 -6.48
C LEU A 8 23.21 -0.62 -5.35
N LEU A 9 21.92 -0.51 -5.65
CA LEU A 9 20.85 -0.68 -4.68
C LEU A 9 20.88 -2.07 -4.02
N SER A 10 21.14 -3.13 -4.79
CA SER A 10 21.27 -4.48 -4.23
C SER A 10 22.46 -4.64 -3.29
N LYS A 11 23.56 -3.90 -3.50
CA LYS A 11 24.67 -3.86 -2.54
C LYS A 11 24.31 -3.09 -1.27
N LEU A 12 23.44 -2.08 -1.39
CA LEU A 12 23.00 -1.27 -0.27
C LEU A 12 22.06 -2.04 0.69
N ILE A 13 21.43 -3.15 0.28
CA ILE A 13 20.55 -3.95 1.15
C ILE A 13 21.20 -4.24 2.51
N THR A 14 22.45 -4.74 2.51
CA THR A 14 23.16 -5.17 3.73
C THR A 14 23.58 -4.00 4.62
N VAL A 15 23.55 -2.77 4.09
CA VAL A 15 23.97 -1.55 4.80
C VAL A 15 22.84 -0.53 4.95
N SER A 16 21.64 -0.88 4.50
CA SER A 16 20.48 0.02 4.40
C SER A 16 20.00 0.57 5.75
N LYS A 17 20.48 -0.02 6.85
CA LYS A 17 20.20 0.39 8.23
C LYS A 17 21.38 1.07 8.91
N HIS A 18 22.52 1.29 8.26
CA HIS A 18 23.54 2.12 8.90
C HIS A 18 23.11 3.58 8.91
N MET A 19 23.38 4.31 10.00
CA MET A 19 23.00 5.73 10.13
C MET A 19 23.55 6.62 9.01
N LEU A 20 24.68 6.20 8.39
CA LEU A 20 25.24 6.88 7.22
C LEU A 20 24.30 6.81 6.00
N VAL A 21 23.56 5.71 5.85
CA VAL A 21 22.67 5.42 4.71
C VAL A 21 21.24 5.85 5.01
N ASP A 22 20.77 5.62 6.24
CA ASP A 22 19.48 6.09 6.72
C ASP A 22 19.63 6.81 8.07
N PRO A 23 19.79 8.14 8.07
CA PRO A 23 19.88 8.92 9.32
C PRO A 23 18.63 8.79 10.19
N SER A 24 17.46 8.52 9.59
CA SER A 24 16.20 8.33 10.34
C SER A 24 16.12 6.97 11.00
N GLN A 25 16.83 5.96 10.47
CA GLN A 25 16.78 4.55 10.87
C GLN A 25 15.39 3.90 10.74
N VAL A 26 14.43 4.56 10.07
CA VAL A 26 13.04 4.08 10.00
C VAL A 26 12.68 3.51 8.63
N ALA A 27 13.17 4.11 7.55
CA ALA A 27 12.65 3.85 6.20
C ALA A 27 13.68 3.28 5.21
N GLY A 28 14.97 3.27 5.56
CA GLY A 28 16.05 2.91 4.65
C GLY A 28 15.91 1.52 4.06
N PHE A 29 15.64 0.52 4.90
CA PHE A 29 15.45 -0.85 4.46
C PHE A 29 14.18 -1.07 3.61
N PRO A 30 12.96 -0.68 4.04
CA PRO A 30 11.77 -0.86 3.21
C PRO A 30 11.83 -0.05 1.90
N LEU A 31 12.43 1.16 1.89
CA LEU A 31 12.65 1.91 0.65
C LEU A 31 13.60 1.16 -0.29
N ASN A 32 14.69 0.59 0.23
CA ASN A 32 15.63 -0.17 -0.59
C ASN A 32 14.95 -1.38 -1.26
N ILE A 33 14.11 -2.12 -0.50
CA ILE A 33 13.29 -3.21 -1.05
C ILE A 33 12.39 -2.68 -2.18
N LEU A 34 11.67 -1.58 -1.95
CA LEU A 34 10.76 -1.01 -2.96
C LEU A 34 11.47 -0.50 -4.21
N CYS A 35 12.72 -0.05 -4.11
CA CYS A 35 13.51 0.32 -5.30
C CYS A 35 13.87 -0.90 -6.17
N LEU A 36 14.02 -2.08 -5.56
CA LEU A 36 14.43 -3.31 -6.23
C LEU A 36 13.23 -4.16 -6.67
N LEU A 37 12.10 -4.04 -5.97
CA LEU A 37 10.91 -4.85 -6.18
C LEU A 37 10.36 -4.80 -7.61
N PRO A 38 10.28 -3.64 -8.31
CA PRO A 38 9.85 -3.61 -9.71
C PRO A 38 10.74 -4.45 -10.62
N HIS A 39 12.05 -4.49 -10.36
CA HIS A 39 12.97 -5.31 -11.15
C HIS A 39 12.76 -6.80 -10.90
N LEU A 40 12.55 -7.20 -9.64
CA LEU A 40 12.18 -8.59 -9.31
C LEU A 40 10.86 -8.99 -9.99
N ILE A 41 9.85 -8.10 -9.98
CA ILE A 41 8.57 -8.35 -10.65
C ILE A 41 8.75 -8.56 -12.16
N GLN A 42 9.54 -7.72 -12.83
CA GLN A 42 9.81 -7.85 -14.26
C GLN A 42 10.51 -9.15 -14.65
N HIS A 43 11.25 -9.77 -13.71
CA HIS A 43 11.98 -11.02 -13.91
C HIS A 43 11.33 -12.21 -13.17
N PHE A 44 10.08 -12.08 -12.72
CA PHE A 44 9.44 -13.07 -11.86
C PHE A 44 9.37 -14.46 -12.48
N ASP A 45 8.95 -14.56 -13.75
CA ASP A 45 8.76 -15.84 -14.44
C ASP A 45 10.08 -16.52 -14.79
N ASN A 46 11.17 -15.76 -14.93
CA ASN A 46 12.51 -16.29 -15.17
C ASN A 46 13.56 -15.45 -14.43
N PRO A 47 13.74 -15.66 -13.11
CA PRO A 47 14.61 -14.84 -12.30
C PRO A 47 16.06 -14.98 -12.75
N SER A 48 16.68 -13.84 -13.10
CA SER A 48 18.11 -13.78 -13.37
C SER A 48 18.91 -14.14 -12.11
N GLN A 49 20.17 -14.55 -12.28
CA GLN A 49 21.06 -14.82 -11.15
C GLN A 49 21.15 -13.62 -10.21
N PHE A 50 21.21 -12.41 -10.77
CA PHE A 50 21.15 -11.17 -10.01
C PHE A 50 19.88 -11.08 -9.15
N CYS A 51 18.69 -11.32 -9.73
CA CYS A 51 17.43 -11.27 -8.99
C CYS A 51 17.39 -12.28 -7.83
N LYS A 52 17.92 -13.50 -8.04
CA LYS A 52 17.99 -14.52 -7.00
C LYS A 52 18.90 -14.08 -5.85
N GLU A 53 20.08 -13.57 -6.16
CA GLU A 53 21.02 -13.05 -5.16
C GLU A 53 20.47 -11.84 -4.41
N THR A 54 19.76 -10.95 -5.10
CA THR A 54 19.09 -9.81 -4.49
C THR A 54 18.01 -10.28 -3.51
N ALA A 55 17.15 -11.22 -3.91
CA ALA A 55 16.13 -11.78 -3.04
C ALA A 55 16.74 -12.49 -1.81
N ASP A 56 17.82 -13.27 -1.98
CA ASP A 56 18.54 -13.91 -0.87
C ASP A 56 19.12 -12.88 0.11
N ARG A 57 19.67 -11.76 -0.38
CA ARG A 57 20.16 -10.66 0.47
C ARG A 57 19.03 -10.03 1.29
N ILE A 58 17.87 -9.78 0.67
CA ILE A 58 16.69 -9.26 1.38
C ILE A 58 16.27 -10.26 2.46
N ALA A 59 16.15 -11.55 2.11
CA ALA A 59 15.75 -12.60 3.04
C ALA A 59 16.68 -12.71 4.27
N LYS A 60 17.99 -12.59 4.03
CA LYS A 60 19.00 -12.61 5.09
C LYS A 60 18.81 -11.45 6.06
N VAL A 61 18.71 -10.22 5.57
CA VAL A 61 18.49 -9.04 6.43
C VAL A 61 17.15 -9.15 7.17
N CYS A 62 16.09 -9.63 6.52
CA CYS A 62 14.80 -9.86 7.17
C CYS A 62 14.89 -10.87 8.33
N THR A 63 15.71 -11.92 8.20
CA THR A 63 15.89 -12.96 9.22
C THR A 63 16.70 -12.46 10.43
N GLU A 64 17.66 -11.56 10.21
CA GLU A 64 18.50 -10.97 11.27
C GLU A 64 17.69 -10.15 12.29
N GLU A 65 16.54 -9.60 11.88
CA GLU A 65 15.71 -8.69 12.69
C GLU A 65 14.85 -9.38 13.76
N LYS A 66 14.75 -10.71 13.74
CA LYS A 66 13.95 -11.49 14.70
C LYS A 66 12.48 -11.03 14.85
N SER A 67 11.92 -10.38 13.83
CA SER A 67 10.50 -10.00 13.78
C SER A 67 9.67 -11.06 13.05
N PRO A 68 8.52 -11.48 13.57
CA PRO A 68 7.69 -12.50 12.92
C PRO A 68 7.14 -12.03 11.57
N THR A 69 6.84 -10.73 11.40
CA THR A 69 6.36 -10.19 10.12
C THR A 69 7.47 -10.18 9.07
N LEU A 70 8.71 -9.86 9.49
CA LEU A 70 9.88 -9.93 8.61
C LEU A 70 10.29 -11.38 8.30
N ALA A 71 10.07 -12.33 9.20
CA ALA A 71 10.30 -13.75 8.90
C ALA A 71 9.41 -14.24 7.74
N ASN A 72 8.16 -13.78 7.67
CA ASN A 72 7.27 -14.08 6.55
C ASN A 72 7.77 -13.44 5.25
N LEU A 73 8.22 -12.19 5.28
CA LEU A 73 8.82 -11.53 4.12
C LEU A 73 10.11 -12.26 3.67
N ALA A 74 10.95 -12.69 4.60
CA ALA A 74 12.14 -13.47 4.32
C ALA A 74 11.80 -14.76 3.57
N HIS A 75 10.78 -15.48 4.05
CA HIS A 75 10.31 -16.69 3.41
C HIS A 75 9.85 -16.45 1.97
N MET A 76 9.08 -15.38 1.73
CA MET A 76 8.62 -15.01 0.38
C MET A 76 9.77 -14.70 -0.58
N MET A 77 10.85 -14.08 -0.07
CA MET A 77 12.05 -13.80 -0.84
C MET A 77 12.85 -15.09 -1.12
N CYS A 78 12.92 -16.03 -0.18
CA CYS A 78 13.52 -17.35 -0.42
C CYS A 78 12.75 -18.16 -1.47
N LEU A 79 11.42 -18.12 -1.47
CA LEU A 79 10.59 -18.78 -2.49
C LEU A 79 10.85 -18.17 -3.88
N TYR A 80 11.05 -16.86 -3.95
CA TYR A 80 11.43 -16.17 -5.19
C TYR A 80 12.83 -16.60 -5.66
N SER A 81 13.84 -16.58 -4.77
CA SER A 81 15.24 -16.88 -5.15
C SER A 81 15.43 -18.32 -5.63
N THR A 82 14.71 -19.26 -5.01
CA THR A 82 14.68 -20.67 -5.40
C THR A 82 13.74 -20.95 -6.58
N HIS A 83 13.02 -19.95 -7.06
CA HIS A 83 11.99 -20.07 -8.10
C HIS A 83 10.98 -21.20 -7.78
N SER A 84 10.56 -21.27 -6.52
CA SER A 84 9.66 -22.32 -5.99
C SER A 84 8.29 -21.79 -5.56
N TYR A 85 8.04 -20.49 -5.71
CA TYR A 85 6.72 -19.91 -5.49
C TYR A 85 5.72 -20.40 -6.55
N SER A 86 4.59 -20.94 -6.13
CA SER A 86 3.67 -21.70 -6.98
C SER A 86 2.47 -20.91 -7.52
N ARG A 87 2.28 -19.66 -7.10
CA ARG A 87 1.20 -18.79 -7.58
C ARG A 87 1.73 -17.77 -8.59
N ASP A 88 0.81 -17.04 -9.21
CA ASP A 88 1.17 -15.99 -10.16
C ASP A 88 1.90 -14.80 -9.50
N CYS A 89 2.52 -13.97 -10.35
CA CYS A 89 3.24 -12.78 -9.93
C CYS A 89 2.37 -11.80 -9.13
N SER A 90 1.09 -11.65 -9.49
CA SER A 90 0.17 -10.74 -8.80
C SER A 90 -0.08 -11.17 -7.36
N ASN A 91 -0.23 -12.47 -7.12
CA ASN A 91 -0.33 -13.04 -5.77
C ASN A 91 0.97 -12.82 -4.99
N TRP A 92 2.13 -13.03 -5.62
CA TRP A 92 3.41 -12.78 -4.96
C TRP A 92 3.56 -11.31 -4.53
N ILE A 93 3.26 -10.35 -5.44
CA ILE A 93 3.27 -8.91 -5.14
C ILE A 93 2.38 -8.61 -3.94
N ASN A 94 1.16 -9.16 -3.93
CA ASN A 94 0.20 -8.93 -2.86
C ASN A 94 0.70 -9.41 -1.50
N VAL A 95 1.30 -10.59 -1.46
CA VAL A 95 1.82 -11.14 -0.21
C VAL A 95 3.06 -10.38 0.26
N VAL A 96 3.98 -10.03 -0.64
CA VAL A 96 5.18 -9.23 -0.31
C VAL A 96 4.80 -7.85 0.20
N CYS A 97 3.90 -7.14 -0.47
CA CYS A 97 3.46 -5.81 -0.06
C CYS A 97 2.68 -5.84 1.26
N ARG A 98 1.87 -6.89 1.50
CA ARG A 98 1.25 -7.12 2.80
C ARG A 98 2.28 -7.23 3.91
N TYR A 99 3.30 -8.08 3.76
CA TYR A 99 4.31 -8.24 4.80
C TYR A 99 5.19 -7.00 4.98
N LEU A 100 5.43 -6.24 3.91
CA LEU A 100 6.05 -4.92 4.02
C LEU A 100 5.20 -3.97 4.87
N HIS A 101 3.90 -3.90 4.62
CA HIS A 101 2.99 -3.08 5.44
C HIS A 101 2.95 -3.56 6.90
N ASP A 102 2.83 -4.88 7.13
CA ASP A 102 2.77 -5.46 8.47
C ASP A 102 4.07 -5.20 9.27
N SER A 103 5.22 -5.11 8.61
CA SER A 103 6.51 -4.79 9.23
C SER A 103 6.80 -3.28 9.35
N PHE A 104 6.23 -2.45 8.47
CA PHE A 104 6.56 -1.03 8.34
C PHE A 104 5.29 -0.16 8.21
N SER A 105 4.30 -0.41 9.05
CA SER A 105 2.98 0.23 8.96
C SER A 105 3.07 1.76 9.12
N GLU A 106 3.90 2.23 10.05
CA GLU A 106 4.10 3.66 10.34
C GLU A 106 4.68 4.45 9.15
N THR A 107 5.47 3.80 8.28
CA THR A 107 6.07 4.46 7.12
C THR A 107 5.36 4.16 5.81
N THR A 108 4.31 3.33 5.80
CA THR A 108 3.67 2.87 4.56
C THR A 108 3.18 4.03 3.68
N PHE A 109 2.64 5.11 4.25
CA PHE A 109 2.27 6.30 3.48
C PHE A 109 3.49 6.95 2.79
N ASN A 110 4.63 7.05 3.48
CA ASN A 110 5.87 7.57 2.90
C ASN A 110 6.37 6.69 1.75
N LEU A 111 6.26 5.36 1.93
CA LEU A 111 6.61 4.38 0.90
C LEU A 111 5.73 4.53 -0.36
N ILE A 112 4.42 4.71 -0.20
CA ILE A 112 3.50 4.91 -1.33
C ILE A 112 3.77 6.25 -2.03
N THR A 113 4.01 7.33 -1.27
CA THR A 113 4.39 8.63 -1.83
C THR A 113 5.68 8.52 -2.66
N TYR A 114 6.69 7.81 -2.14
CA TYR A 114 7.92 7.54 -2.87
C TYR A 114 7.67 6.79 -4.18
N LEU A 115 6.86 5.73 -4.16
CA LEU A 115 6.50 4.98 -5.36
C LEU A 115 5.73 5.82 -6.38
N ALA A 116 4.84 6.70 -5.93
CA ALA A 116 4.11 7.62 -6.79
C ALA A 116 5.04 8.63 -7.46
N GLU A 117 6.03 9.16 -6.74
CA GLU A 117 7.07 10.01 -7.33
C GLU A 117 7.93 9.25 -8.34
N LEU A 118 8.32 8.01 -8.02
CA LEU A 118 9.08 7.16 -8.93
C LEU A 118 8.26 6.80 -10.18
N LEU A 119 6.95 6.67 -10.05
CA LEU A 119 6.05 6.44 -11.18
C LEU A 119 6.02 7.66 -12.12
N GLU A 120 5.96 8.88 -11.58
CA GLU A 120 5.95 10.13 -12.37
C GLU A 120 7.30 10.46 -13.01
N LYS A 121 8.40 10.28 -12.26
CA LYS A 121 9.74 10.74 -12.66
C LYS A 121 10.64 9.62 -13.19
N GLY A 122 10.25 8.36 -13.00
CA GLY A 122 11.04 7.19 -13.32
C GLY A 122 10.88 6.71 -14.76
N ILE A 123 11.43 5.51 -15.01
CA ILE A 123 11.52 4.91 -16.35
C ILE A 123 10.20 4.22 -16.69
N SER A 124 9.71 4.42 -17.93
CA SER A 124 8.42 3.89 -18.38
C SER A 124 8.30 2.37 -18.27
N SER A 125 9.40 1.62 -18.42
CA SER A 125 9.39 0.15 -18.33
C SER A 125 8.94 -0.37 -16.97
N MET A 126 9.12 0.38 -15.88
CA MET A 126 8.77 -0.03 -14.52
C MET A 126 7.34 0.36 -14.12
N GLN A 127 6.63 1.14 -14.94
CA GLN A 127 5.34 1.73 -14.56
C GLN A 127 4.29 0.69 -14.15
N GLN A 128 4.19 -0.44 -14.87
CA GLN A 128 3.25 -1.50 -14.53
C GLN A 128 3.51 -2.06 -13.13
N SER A 129 4.75 -2.44 -12.86
CA SER A 129 5.16 -3.00 -11.57
C SER A 129 4.96 -1.97 -10.44
N LEU A 130 5.26 -0.70 -10.68
CA LEU A 130 5.02 0.37 -9.71
C LEU A 130 3.52 0.53 -9.40
N LEU A 131 2.65 0.52 -10.41
CA LEU A 131 1.20 0.57 -10.21
C LEU A 131 0.69 -0.65 -9.41
N GLN A 132 1.19 -1.86 -9.70
CA GLN A 132 0.83 -3.07 -8.96
C GLN A 132 1.25 -3.00 -7.49
N ILE A 133 2.46 -2.52 -7.20
CA ILE A 133 2.95 -2.33 -5.83
C ILE A 133 2.11 -1.27 -5.10
N ILE A 134 1.85 -0.12 -5.74
CA ILE A 134 1.02 0.96 -5.15
C ILE A 134 -0.38 0.44 -4.81
N TYR A 135 -1.04 -0.25 -5.75
CA TYR A 135 -2.35 -0.87 -5.53
C TYR A 135 -2.34 -1.80 -4.31
N SER A 136 -1.32 -2.66 -4.24
CA SER A 136 -1.21 -3.65 -3.19
C SER A 136 -1.01 -3.02 -1.81
N LEU A 137 -0.08 -2.06 -1.68
CA LEU A 137 0.13 -1.33 -0.42
C LEU A 137 -1.12 -0.55 0.00
N LEU A 138 -1.79 0.14 -0.93
CA LEU A 138 -3.04 0.85 -0.67
C LEU A 138 -4.16 -0.09 -0.20
N SER A 139 -4.09 -1.37 -0.53
CA SER A 139 -5.07 -2.37 -0.09
C SER A 139 -4.94 -2.69 1.41
N HIS A 140 -3.83 -2.33 2.05
CA HIS A 140 -3.58 -2.64 3.46
C HIS A 140 -3.69 -1.43 4.41
N VAL A 141 -3.64 -0.19 3.89
CA VAL A 141 -3.79 1.03 4.70
C VAL A 141 -5.25 1.44 4.91
N ASP A 142 -5.52 2.16 6.00
CA ASP A 142 -6.79 2.84 6.23
C ASP A 142 -6.80 4.22 5.55
N LEU A 143 -7.71 4.39 4.59
CA LEU A 143 -7.82 5.60 3.76
C LEU A 143 -8.94 6.55 4.24
N SER A 144 -9.66 6.20 5.30
CA SER A 144 -10.88 6.90 5.73
C SER A 144 -10.64 8.11 6.63
N THR A 145 -9.45 8.21 7.25
CA THR A 145 -9.16 9.23 8.26
C THR A 145 -8.98 10.63 7.66
N ALA A 146 -9.33 11.67 8.43
CA ALA A 146 -9.30 13.06 7.94
C ALA A 146 -7.92 13.54 7.44
N PRO A 147 -6.78 13.27 8.12
CA PRO A 147 -5.45 13.67 7.63
C PRO A 147 -5.08 12.97 6.31
N VAL A 148 -5.62 11.77 6.06
CA VAL A 148 -5.32 10.94 4.88
C VAL A 148 -6.07 11.42 3.63
N LYS A 149 -7.08 12.29 3.76
CA LYS A 149 -7.81 12.84 2.61
C LYS A 149 -6.89 13.59 1.63
N GLN A 150 -5.94 14.39 2.14
CA GLN A 150 -5.00 15.11 1.27
C GLN A 150 -4.08 14.13 0.53
N PHE A 151 -3.58 13.10 1.22
CA PHE A 151 -2.80 12.02 0.61
C PHE A 151 -3.59 11.33 -0.52
N ASN A 152 -4.86 10.98 -0.26
CA ASN A 152 -5.73 10.33 -1.25
C ASN A 152 -5.89 11.17 -2.52
N LEU A 153 -6.04 12.49 -2.37
CA LEU A 153 -6.18 13.41 -3.51
C LEU A 153 -4.90 13.47 -4.36
N GLU A 154 -3.72 13.55 -3.73
CA GLU A 154 -2.45 13.55 -4.47
C GLU A 154 -2.23 12.21 -5.19
N ILE A 155 -2.53 11.08 -4.55
CA ILE A 155 -2.47 9.76 -5.20
C ILE A 155 -3.43 9.71 -6.39
N ILE A 156 -4.70 10.12 -6.24
CA ILE A 156 -5.67 10.15 -7.34
C ILE A 156 -5.14 11.00 -8.49
N LYS A 157 -4.61 12.19 -8.21
CA LYS A 157 -4.08 13.11 -9.21
C LYS A 157 -2.92 12.49 -10.01
N ILE A 158 -1.98 11.83 -9.33
CA ILE A 158 -0.84 11.16 -9.99
C ILE A 158 -1.33 9.99 -10.84
N ILE A 159 -2.14 9.09 -10.26
CA ILE A 159 -2.62 7.88 -10.92
C ILE A 159 -3.53 8.19 -12.11
N SER A 160 -4.28 9.29 -12.05
CA SER A 160 -5.14 9.76 -13.15
C SER A 160 -4.37 10.09 -14.43
N LYS A 161 -3.06 10.26 -14.38
CA LYS A 161 -2.24 10.42 -15.61
C LYS A 161 -2.10 9.11 -16.40
N TYR A 162 -2.34 7.96 -15.78
CA TYR A 162 -2.10 6.64 -16.35
C TYR A 162 -3.36 5.95 -16.90
N VAL A 163 -4.56 6.55 -16.77
CA VAL A 163 -5.80 5.98 -17.32
C VAL A 163 -5.85 5.95 -18.85
N GLN A 164 -5.02 6.73 -19.53
CA GLN A 164 -4.85 6.67 -20.99
C GLN A 164 -3.59 5.89 -21.41
N SER A 165 -2.83 5.36 -20.45
CA SER A 165 -1.62 4.58 -20.71
C SER A 165 -1.95 3.12 -21.05
N PRO A 166 -0.96 2.33 -21.54
CA PRO A 166 -1.12 0.87 -21.67
C PRO A 166 -1.52 0.15 -20.36
N TYR A 167 -1.24 0.77 -19.20
CA TYR A 167 -1.48 0.24 -17.86
C TYR A 167 -2.75 0.80 -17.21
N TRP A 168 -3.73 1.19 -18.04
CA TRP A 168 -4.97 1.81 -17.57
C TRP A 168 -5.78 0.93 -16.62
N LYS A 169 -5.69 -0.40 -16.72
CA LYS A 169 -6.41 -1.34 -15.85
C LYS A 169 -5.92 -1.25 -14.41
N GLU A 170 -4.59 -1.25 -14.24
CA GLU A 170 -3.93 -1.08 -12.95
C GLU A 170 -4.24 0.29 -12.35
N ALA A 171 -4.14 1.36 -13.16
CA ALA A 171 -4.50 2.71 -12.73
C ALA A 171 -5.97 2.80 -12.28
N LEU A 172 -6.89 2.24 -13.07
CA LEU A 172 -8.32 2.23 -12.75
C LEU A 172 -8.62 1.45 -11.46
N ASN A 173 -7.94 0.34 -11.22
CA ASN A 173 -8.10 -0.44 -9.99
C ASN A 173 -7.67 0.36 -8.75
N ILE A 174 -6.56 1.11 -8.84
CA ILE A 174 -6.12 2.00 -7.76
C ILE A 174 -7.15 3.11 -7.53
N LEU A 175 -7.62 3.77 -8.58
CA LEU A 175 -8.62 4.84 -8.45
C LEU A 175 -9.91 4.33 -7.80
N LYS A 176 -10.41 3.16 -8.22
CA LYS A 176 -11.57 2.51 -7.59
C LYS A 176 -11.34 2.20 -6.12
N LEU A 177 -10.17 1.64 -5.78
CA LEU A 177 -9.81 1.32 -4.40
C LEU A 177 -9.78 2.57 -3.51
N VAL A 178 -9.07 3.62 -3.93
CA VAL A 178 -8.93 4.85 -3.14
C VAL A 178 -10.27 5.54 -2.98
N VAL A 179 -11.07 5.67 -4.05
CA VAL A 179 -12.39 6.31 -3.97
C VAL A 179 -13.34 5.52 -3.07
N SER A 180 -13.41 4.19 -3.23
CA SER A 180 -14.31 3.36 -2.41
C SER A 180 -13.97 3.36 -0.93
N ARG A 181 -12.67 3.41 -0.57
CA ARG A 181 -12.20 3.30 0.81
C ARG A 181 -11.95 4.64 1.51
N SER A 182 -11.96 5.75 0.77
CA SER A 182 -11.84 7.11 1.34
C SER A 182 -13.19 7.73 1.72
N ALA A 183 -14.30 7.10 1.34
CA ALA A 183 -15.63 7.53 1.72
C ALA A 183 -15.79 7.47 3.25
N SER A 184 -16.22 8.58 3.85
CA SER A 184 -16.54 8.67 5.27
C SER A 184 -17.96 9.20 5.40
N LEU A 185 -18.83 8.42 6.05
CA LEU A 185 -20.18 8.85 6.40
C LEU A 185 -20.08 9.83 7.57
N VAL A 186 -20.12 11.12 7.27
CA VAL A 186 -20.23 12.15 8.31
C VAL A 186 -21.69 12.24 8.70
N VAL A 187 -22.02 11.81 9.92
CA VAL A 187 -23.33 12.12 10.51
C VAL A 187 -23.35 13.63 10.76
N PRO A 188 -24.36 14.38 10.29
CA PRO A 188 -24.50 15.78 10.65
C PRO A 188 -24.45 15.90 12.16
N ASN A 189 -23.59 16.78 12.68
CA ASN A 189 -23.61 17.11 14.09
C ASN A 189 -24.96 17.78 14.37
N ASP A 190 -25.92 17.02 14.91
CA ASP A 190 -27.11 17.54 15.57
C ASP A 190 -26.64 18.23 16.86
N ILE A 191 -25.94 19.35 16.73
CA ILE A 191 -25.79 20.32 17.81
C ILE A 191 -27.01 21.22 17.64
N PRO A 192 -28.05 21.10 18.49
CA PRO A 192 -29.08 22.12 18.52
C PRO A 192 -28.37 23.41 18.88
N LYS A 193 -28.29 24.35 17.93
CA LYS A 193 -28.00 25.73 18.29
C LYS A 193 -29.14 26.16 19.19
N SER A 194 -28.90 26.19 20.51
CA SER A 194 -29.79 26.82 21.47
C SER A 194 -29.81 28.33 21.18
N TYR A 195 -30.54 28.73 20.15
CA TYR A 195 -31.14 30.06 20.10
C TYR A 195 -32.37 29.98 21.00
N GLY A 196 -32.33 30.72 22.10
CA GLY A 196 -33.48 30.88 22.97
C GLY A 196 -34.68 31.44 22.21
N GLY A 197 -35.87 31.03 22.65
CA GLY A 197 -37.14 31.63 22.26
C GLY A 197 -38.11 30.64 21.60
N ASP A 198 -38.95 30.04 22.43
CA ASP A 198 -40.34 29.62 22.18
C ASP A 198 -40.80 29.34 20.74
N THR A 199 -41.20 28.09 20.47
CA THR A 199 -42.61 27.69 20.22
C THR A 199 -42.68 26.27 19.65
N SER A 200 -43.74 25.57 20.07
CA SER A 200 -44.08 24.17 19.79
C SER A 200 -44.12 23.76 18.31
N SER A 201 -43.36 22.72 17.96
CA SER A 201 -43.69 21.80 16.85
C SER A 201 -42.98 20.45 17.05
N PRO A 202 -43.62 19.29 16.86
CA PRO A 202 -42.95 18.00 17.04
C PRO A 202 -42.10 17.68 15.81
N GLU A 203 -40.82 18.04 15.83
CA GLU A 203 -39.86 17.56 14.83
C GLU A 203 -39.59 16.07 15.05
N ILE A 204 -39.96 15.27 14.05
CA ILE A 204 -39.66 13.84 13.97
C ILE A 204 -38.16 13.70 13.72
N SER A 205 -37.43 13.35 14.77
CA SER A 205 -35.99 13.08 14.70
C SER A 205 -35.71 11.86 13.80
N PHE A 206 -34.95 12.07 12.72
CA PHE A 206 -34.57 11.04 11.74
C PHE A 206 -33.84 9.83 12.37
N THR A 207 -33.24 10.01 13.54
CA THR A 207 -32.56 8.95 14.32
C THR A 207 -33.52 7.86 14.82
N LYS A 208 -34.84 8.09 14.86
CA LYS A 208 -35.82 7.08 15.27
C LYS A 208 -36.31 6.17 14.13
N ILE A 209 -36.04 6.50 12.86
CA ILE A 209 -36.59 5.74 11.72
C ILE A 209 -35.79 4.47 11.44
N PHE A 210 -34.49 4.44 11.78
CA PHE A 210 -33.59 3.33 11.43
C PHE A 210 -33.34 2.31 12.54
N ASN A 211 -33.91 2.47 13.74
CA ASN A 211 -33.74 1.53 14.86
C ASN A 211 -34.87 0.49 15.00
N ASN A 212 -35.66 0.26 13.94
CA ASN A 212 -36.63 -0.83 13.97
C ASN A 212 -35.94 -2.19 13.78
N VAL A 213 -35.58 -2.79 14.91
CA VAL A 213 -35.41 -4.24 15.06
C VAL A 213 -36.67 -4.94 14.54
N PRO A 214 -36.59 -5.97 13.68
CA PRO A 214 -37.77 -6.70 13.27
C PRO A 214 -38.30 -7.47 14.50
N LYS A 215 -39.48 -7.06 14.99
CA LYS A 215 -40.25 -7.86 15.94
C LYS A 215 -40.72 -9.12 15.22
N GLU A 216 -40.21 -10.28 15.63
CA GLU A 216 -40.76 -11.58 15.28
C GLU A 216 -42.24 -11.65 15.70
N LEU A 217 -43.07 -12.21 14.82
CA LEU A 217 -44.49 -12.47 15.06
C LEU A 217 -44.65 -13.82 15.80
N PRO A 218 -45.45 -13.90 16.89
CA PRO A 218 -45.80 -15.18 17.49
C PRO A 218 -46.75 -15.94 16.55
N GLY A 219 -46.52 -17.25 16.45
CA GLY A 219 -47.05 -18.12 15.41
C GLY A 219 -48.58 -18.31 15.36
N LYS A 220 -48.96 -18.95 14.25
CA LYS A 220 -50.10 -19.85 14.14
C LYS A 220 -49.61 -21.14 13.50
#